data_AF-A0A2D8PA99-F1
#
_entry.id   AF-A0A2D8PA99-F1
#
_cell.length_a   1.000
_cell.length_b   1.000
_cell.length_c   1.000
_cell.angle_alpha   90.00
_cell.angle_beta   90.00
_cell.angle_gamma   90.00
#
_symmetry.space_group_name_H-M   'P 1'
#
loop_
_entity.id
_entity.type
_entity.pdbx_description
1 polymer ?
#
loop_
_entity_poly.entity_id
_entity_poly.type
_entity_poly.pdbx_seq_one_letter_code
_entity_poly.pdbx_strand_id
1 'polypeptide(L)'
;MVFPLHELELLLTDELLLAADTEASMLGIAMPTQQAQAVTAPVPIDSLVAVGILCSVEPVLGFPPPDATVRAGGYASVQDALDHLLPRLENQWQKKQGGTK
;
A
#
# COMPACT_ATOMS: atom_id res chain seq x y z
N MET A 1 6.41 14.60 -16.56
CA MET A 1 5.31 13.68 -16.23
C MET A 1 4.86 14.01 -14.81
N VAL A 2 3.58 13.80 -14.47
CA VAL A 2 3.06 14.04 -13.11
C VAL A 2 2.94 12.69 -12.41
N PHE A 3 3.33 12.61 -11.15
CA PHE A 3 3.20 11.39 -10.36
C PHE A 3 1.70 11.09 -10.16
N PRO A 4 1.19 9.90 -10.53
CA PRO A 4 -0.22 9.54 -10.41
C PRO A 4 -0.57 9.19 -8.95
N LEU A 5 -0.35 10.14 -8.02
CA LEU A 5 -0.58 9.96 -6.58
C LEU A 5 -1.99 9.45 -6.31
N HIS A 6 -2.99 10.06 -6.94
CA HIS A 6 -4.39 9.75 -6.67
C HIS A 6 -4.79 8.34 -7.11
N GLU A 7 -4.38 7.92 -8.31
CA GLU A 7 -4.60 6.53 -8.78
C GLU A 7 -3.87 5.52 -7.91
N LEU A 8 -2.62 5.82 -7.54
CA LEU A 8 -1.81 4.96 -6.71
C LEU A 8 -2.39 4.81 -5.30
N GLU A 9 -2.82 5.92 -4.70
CA GLU A 9 -3.46 5.96 -3.38
C GLU A 9 -4.77 5.17 -3.39
N LEU A 10 -5.62 5.38 -4.39
CA LEU A 10 -6.87 4.63 -4.52
C LEU A 10 -6.62 3.12 -4.66
N LEU A 11 -5.69 2.73 -5.53
CA LEU A 11 -5.35 1.33 -5.76
C LEU A 11 -4.77 0.67 -4.50
N LEU A 12 -3.81 1.32 -3.86
CA LEU A 12 -3.22 0.82 -2.61
C LEU A 12 -4.28 0.71 -1.52
N THR A 13 -5.15 1.71 -1.38
CA THR A 13 -6.19 1.71 -0.35
C THR A 13 -7.17 0.56 -0.55
N ASP A 14 -7.63 0.31 -1.78
CA ASP A 14 -8.55 -0.77 -2.11
C ASP A 14 -7.95 -2.15 -1.80
N GLU A 15 -6.73 -2.39 -2.29
CA GLU A 15 -5.98 -3.63 -2.08
C GLU A 15 -5.65 -3.87 -0.60
N LEU A 16 -5.20 -2.83 0.12
CA LEU A 16 -4.89 -2.93 1.54
C LEU A 16 -6.15 -3.13 2.39
N LEU A 17 -7.28 -2.52 2.02
CA LEU A 17 -8.56 -2.76 2.71
C LEU A 17 -9.04 -4.20 2.50
N LEU A 18 -8.92 -4.73 1.29
CA LEU A 18 -9.30 -6.12 0.99
C LEU A 18 -8.41 -7.13 1.73
N ALA A 19 -7.11 -6.86 1.78
CA ALA A 19 -6.17 -7.62 2.60
C ALA A 19 -6.53 -7.55 4.09
N ALA A 20 -6.78 -6.34 4.60
CA ALA A 20 -7.15 -6.14 5.99
C ALA A 20 -8.52 -6.77 6.33
N ASP A 21 -9.49 -6.78 5.44
CA ASP A 21 -10.77 -7.48 5.65
C ASP A 21 -10.59 -9.00 5.77
N THR A 22 -9.70 -9.55 4.93
CA THR A 22 -9.33 -10.97 4.97
C THR A 22 -8.63 -11.32 6.28
N GLU A 23 -7.64 -10.52 6.70
CA GLU A 23 -6.92 -10.68 7.97
C GLU A 23 -7.85 -10.50 9.17
N ALA A 24 -8.70 -9.47 9.16
CA ALA A 24 -9.68 -9.22 10.22
C ALA A 24 -10.64 -10.39 10.36
N SER A 25 -11.14 -10.94 9.25
CA SER A 25 -11.99 -12.13 9.25
C SER A 25 -11.30 -13.36 9.83
N MET A 26 -10.01 -13.57 9.50
CA MET A 26 -9.22 -14.68 10.07
C MET A 26 -8.96 -14.50 11.57
N LEU A 27 -8.74 -13.26 12.03
CA LEU A 27 -8.49 -12.92 13.42
C LEU A 27 -9.78 -12.76 14.25
N GLY A 28 -10.96 -12.82 13.63
CA GLY A 28 -12.25 -12.57 14.29
C GLY A 28 -12.47 -11.10 14.66
N ILE A 29 -11.77 -10.18 14.01
CA ILE A 29 -11.93 -8.73 14.15
C ILE A 29 -13.08 -8.28 13.23
N ALA A 30 -14.05 -7.56 13.78
CA ALA A 30 -15.11 -6.96 12.97
C ALA A 30 -14.56 -5.72 12.25
N MET A 31 -14.45 -5.79 10.93
CA MET A 31 -14.01 -4.65 10.14
C MET A 31 -15.12 -3.58 10.08
N PRO A 32 -14.79 -2.28 10.25
CA PRO A 32 -15.79 -1.22 10.14
C PRO A 32 -16.36 -1.14 8.72
N THR A 33 -17.68 -0.98 8.60
CA THR A 33 -18.36 -0.81 7.29
C THR A 33 -18.03 0.52 6.62
N GLN A 34 -17.52 1.49 7.39
CA GLN A 34 -17.13 2.80 6.90
C GLN A 34 -15.63 2.80 6.56
N GLN A 35 -15.28 3.02 5.27
CA GLN A 35 -13.89 3.03 4.79
C GLN A 35 -12.96 3.91 5.63
N ALA A 36 -13.36 5.14 5.98
CA ALA A 36 -12.53 6.04 6.79
C ALA A 36 -12.15 5.44 8.15
N GLN A 37 -13.02 4.60 8.74
CA GLN A 37 -12.73 3.90 10.00
C GLN A 37 -11.92 2.62 9.75
N ALA A 38 -12.19 1.93 8.64
CA ALA A 38 -11.51 0.72 8.23
C ALA A 38 -10.02 0.96 7.91
N VAL A 39 -9.70 2.11 7.31
CA VAL A 39 -8.31 2.50 7.00
C VAL A 39 -7.49 2.71 8.28
N THR A 40 -8.12 3.26 9.32
CA THR A 40 -7.49 3.49 10.63
C THR A 40 -7.66 2.31 11.59
N ALA A 41 -8.31 1.23 11.17
CA ALA A 41 -8.56 0.09 12.03
C ALA A 41 -7.21 -0.59 12.37
N PRO A 42 -7.03 -1.04 13.63
CA PRO A 42 -5.80 -1.70 14.07
C PRO A 42 -5.76 -3.15 13.58
N VAL A 43 -5.79 -3.33 12.26
CA VAL A 43 -5.72 -4.61 11.59
C VAL A 43 -4.29 -4.77 11.04
N PRO A 44 -3.53 -5.76 11.51
CA PRO A 44 -2.18 -5.98 11.03
C PRO A 44 -2.19 -6.44 9.57
N ILE A 45 -1.26 -5.92 8.77
CA ILE A 45 -1.04 -6.34 7.39
C ILE A 45 0.35 -6.97 7.31
N ASP A 46 0.43 -8.23 6.90
CA ASP A 46 1.71 -8.91 6.74
C ASP A 46 2.53 -8.25 5.62
N SER A 47 3.84 -8.17 5.83
CA SER A 47 4.81 -7.80 4.80
C SER A 47 4.68 -8.59 3.50
N LEU A 48 4.37 -9.88 3.55
CA LEU A 48 4.16 -10.70 2.34
C LEU A 48 2.94 -10.24 1.54
N VAL A 49 1.85 -9.90 2.24
CA VAL A 49 0.65 -9.37 1.61
C VAL A 49 0.95 -8.01 1.00
N ALA A 50 1.66 -7.14 1.72
CA ALA A 50 2.06 -5.84 1.20
C ALA A 50 2.98 -5.92 -0.04
N VAL A 51 3.88 -6.92 -0.12
CA VAL A 51 4.68 -7.17 -1.33
C VAL A 51 3.77 -7.55 -2.50
N GLY A 52 2.77 -8.40 -2.28
CA GLY A 52 1.77 -8.74 -3.30
C GLY A 52 1.01 -7.52 -3.82
N ILE A 53 0.60 -6.63 -2.92
CA ILE A 53 -0.08 -5.37 -3.25
C ILE A 53 0.84 -4.41 -4.03
N LEU A 54 2.15 -4.41 -3.72
CA LEU A 54 3.14 -3.64 -4.49
C LEU A 54 3.25 -4.09 -5.94
N CYS A 55 3.00 -5.36 -6.25
CA CYS A 55 2.92 -5.82 -7.64
C CYS A 55 1.71 -5.22 -8.39
N SER A 56 0.64 -4.84 -7.68
CA SER A 56 -0.53 -4.19 -8.29
C SER A 56 -0.25 -2.73 -8.67
N VAL A 57 0.77 -2.08 -8.10
CA VAL A 57 1.14 -0.68 -8.45
C VAL A 57 2.05 -0.57 -9.68
N GLU A 58 2.63 -1.66 -10.14
CA GLU A 58 3.50 -1.72 -11.33
C GLU A 58 2.89 -1.10 -12.59
N PRO A 59 1.64 -1.42 -12.99
CA PRO A 59 1.01 -0.80 -14.16
C PRO A 59 0.82 0.72 -14.02
N VAL A 60 0.68 1.23 -12.79
CA VAL A 60 0.51 2.67 -12.52
C VAL A 60 1.86 3.40 -12.56
N LEU A 61 2.90 2.79 -12.00
CA LEU A 61 4.25 3.37 -11.94
C LEU A 61 5.04 3.18 -13.24
N GLY A 62 4.71 2.15 -14.02
CA GLY A 62 5.43 1.73 -15.22
C GLY A 62 6.74 0.97 -14.92
N PHE A 63 6.99 0.61 -13.67
CA PHE A 63 8.14 -0.19 -13.24
C PHE A 63 7.82 -0.97 -11.96
N PRO A 64 8.46 -2.13 -11.75
CA PRO A 64 8.35 -2.88 -10.51
C PRO A 64 9.08 -2.16 -9.36
N PRO A 65 8.37 -1.74 -8.30
CA PRO A 65 9.03 -1.24 -7.10
C PRO A 65 9.75 -2.40 -6.38
N PRO A 66 10.91 -2.16 -5.75
CA PRO A 66 11.63 -3.19 -5.05
C PRO A 66 10.90 -3.63 -3.78
N ASP A 67 10.98 -4.90 -3.43
CA ASP A 67 10.39 -5.48 -2.20
C ASP A 67 10.86 -4.75 -0.93
N ALA A 68 12.07 -4.18 -0.95
CA ALA A 68 12.64 -3.34 0.11
C ALA A 68 11.84 -2.03 0.37
N THR A 69 10.83 -1.74 -0.46
CA THR A 69 9.86 -0.68 -0.22
C THR A 69 8.93 -1.03 0.95
N VAL A 70 8.65 -2.32 1.15
CA VAL A 70 7.87 -2.83 2.27
C VAL A 70 8.69 -2.80 3.56
N ARG A 71 8.03 -2.44 4.66
CA ARG A 71 8.60 -2.60 6.00
C ARG A 71 8.60 -4.08 6.40
N ALA A 72 9.77 -4.59 6.78
CA ALA A 72 9.87 -5.93 7.37
C ALA A 72 9.07 -5.98 8.68
N GLY A 73 8.23 -7.00 8.83
CA GLY A 73 7.29 -7.14 9.96
C GLY A 73 5.89 -6.57 9.71
N GLY A 74 5.63 -6.03 8.52
CA GLY A 74 4.30 -5.59 8.12
C GLY A 74 3.91 -4.21 8.65
N TYR A 75 2.60 -3.99 8.73
CA TYR A 75 1.98 -2.72 9.12
C TYR A 75 0.91 -2.94 10.19
N ALA A 76 0.70 -1.94 11.04
CA ALA A 76 -0.31 -2.03 12.10
C ALA A 76 -1.74 -1.70 11.63
N SER A 77 -1.86 -1.03 10.47
CA SER A 77 -3.12 -0.62 9.86
C SER A 77 -2.90 -0.31 8.37
N VAL A 78 -4.00 -0.15 7.62
CA VAL A 78 -3.97 0.33 6.24
C VAL A 78 -3.35 1.72 6.15
N GLN A 79 -3.69 2.62 7.08
CA GLN A 79 -3.11 3.97 7.12
C GLN A 79 -1.59 3.93 7.32
N ASP A 80 -1.07 3.11 8.24
CA ASP A 80 0.37 2.94 8.46
C ASP A 80 1.09 2.39 7.21
N ALA A 81 0.42 1.50 6.46
CA ALA A 81 0.93 1.03 5.18
C ALA A 81 0.97 2.15 4.13
N LEU A 82 -0.10 2.93 3.98
CA LEU A 82 -0.17 4.05 3.04
C LEU A 82 0.87 5.13 3.35
N ASP A 83 0.96 5.54 4.62
CA ASP A 83 1.91 6.55 5.10
C ASP A 83 3.37 6.15 4.86
N HIS A 84 3.65 4.83 4.85
CA HIS A 84 4.98 4.31 4.58
C HIS A 84 5.26 4.09 3.08
N LEU A 85 4.29 3.53 2.34
CA LEU A 85 4.45 3.13 0.95
C LEU A 85 4.40 4.33 0.00
N LEU A 86 3.41 5.22 0.13
CA LEU A 86 3.20 6.36 -0.77
C LEU A 86 4.45 7.25 -0.94
N PRO A 87 5.06 7.79 0.12
CA PRO A 87 6.24 8.65 -0.03
C PRO A 87 7.44 7.90 -0.60
N ARG A 88 7.57 6.58 -0.36
CA ARG A 88 8.66 5.79 -0.93
C ARG A 88 8.48 5.56 -2.42
N LEU A 89 7.26 5.23 -2.84
CA LEU A 89 6.90 5.05 -4.24
C LEU A 89 7.05 6.37 -5.02
N GLU A 90 6.61 7.48 -4.44
CA GLU A 90 6.83 8.81 -5.02
C GLU A 90 8.32 9.10 -5.22
N ASN A 91 9.14 8.90 -4.18
CA ASN A 91 10.59 9.11 -4.26
C ASN A 91 11.24 8.21 -5.33
N GLN A 92 10.82 6.96 -5.46
CA GLN A 92 11.35 6.04 -6.47
C GLN A 92 10.93 6.46 -7.88
N TRP A 93 9.67 6.85 -8.05
CA TRP A 93 9.15 7.32 -9.33
C TRP A 93 9.88 8.59 -9.76
N GLN A 94 10.06 9.55 -8.85
CA GLN A 94 10.84 10.77 -9.11
C GLN A 94 12.30 10.44 -9.45
N LYS A 95 12.94 9.50 -8.76
CA LYS A 95 14.30 9.05 -9.10
C LYS A 95 14.40 8.40 -10.47
N LYS A 96 13.40 7.61 -10.87
CA LYS A 96 13.36 6.96 -12.20
C LYS A 96 13.08 7.98 -13.31
N GLN A 97 12.19 8.94 -13.06
CA GLN A 97 11.85 10.02 -13.98
C GLN A 97 12.97 11.08 -14.11
N GLY A 98 13.64 11.40 -13.00
CA GLY A 98 14.76 12.36 -12.96
C GLY A 98 16.13 11.74 -13.24
N GLY A 99 16.21 10.40 -13.29
CA GLY A 99 17.43 9.64 -13.56
C GLY A 99 17.75 9.47 -15.04
N THR A 100 16.93 10.00 -15.96
CA THR A 100 17.31 10.14 -17.36
C THR A 100 18.32 11.28 -17.49
N LYS A 101 19.61 10.95 -17.36
CA LYS A 101 20.68 11.79 -17.88
C LYS A 101 21.62 10.94 -18.73
#